data_AF-A0A953D1E9-F1
#
_entry.id   AF-A0A953D1E9-F1
#
_cell.length_a   1.000
_cell.length_b   1.000
_cell.length_c   1.000
_cell.angle_alpha   90.00
_cell.angle_beta   90.00
_cell.angle_gamma   90.00
#
_symmetry.space_group_name_H-M   'P 1'
#
loop_
_entity.id
_entity.type
_entity.pdbx_description
1 polymer ?
#
loop_
_entity_poly.entity_id
_entity_poly.type
_entity_poly.pdbx_seq_one_letter_code
_entity_poly.pdbx_strand_id
1 'polypeptide(L)'
;MALQTINALSLATGGTAGVRETLIDLSPEPAKAKVVREGYQVPAVALDEKKSGFFLDNLKQVPPRSQPRVVSQSVPAGTKVLPGTAVDLVLAPASTIPFDIFEGVHKSLVEKNLTTLDPVLDDATVRQTLLKYNAAADVPATDKKVISDALAGAGITISEDAADTGFDAAFKSARNALAFR
;
A
#
# COMPACT_ATOMS: atom_id res chain seq x y z
N MET A 1 -63.39 21.55 -20.74
CA MET A 1 -62.11 21.02 -21.26
C MET A 1 -62.29 19.54 -21.53
N ALA A 2 -62.05 19.15 -22.78
CA ALA A 2 -62.39 17.88 -23.42
C ALA A 2 -61.53 16.70 -22.93
N LEU A 3 -62.10 15.48 -22.83
CA LEU A 3 -61.82 14.23 -23.59
C LEU A 3 -60.35 13.77 -23.55
N GLN A 4 -59.98 12.49 -23.41
CA GLN A 4 -60.51 11.34 -24.13
C GLN A 4 -59.90 10.02 -23.62
N THR A 5 -60.70 8.96 -23.73
CA THR A 5 -60.42 7.52 -23.81
C THR A 5 -59.02 7.13 -24.34
N ILE A 6 -58.38 6.11 -23.75
CA ILE A 6 -57.36 5.33 -24.47
C ILE A 6 -57.76 3.85 -24.48
N ASN A 7 -58.06 3.43 -25.70
CA ASN A 7 -58.44 2.10 -26.15
C ASN A 7 -57.25 1.14 -26.12
N ALA A 8 -57.59 -0.14 -26.11
CA ALA A 8 -56.70 -1.28 -26.23
C ALA A 8 -55.89 -1.31 -27.55
N LEU A 9 -54.75 -2.01 -27.44
CA LEU A 9 -54.13 -2.91 -28.43
C LEU A 9 -53.83 -2.35 -29.84
N SER A 10 -52.53 -2.20 -30.12
CA SER A 10 -52.01 -2.28 -31.49
C SER A 10 -50.67 -3.02 -31.47
N LEU A 11 -50.69 -4.28 -31.90
CA LEU A 11 -49.50 -4.93 -32.44
C LEU A 11 -49.30 -4.38 -33.85
N ALA A 12 -48.20 -3.67 -34.07
CA ALA A 12 -47.69 -3.39 -35.39
C ALA A 12 -46.22 -3.81 -35.45
N THR A 13 -46.02 -4.90 -36.18
CA THR A 13 -44.76 -5.36 -36.77
C THR A 13 -43.95 -4.24 -37.40
N GLY A 14 -42.65 -4.19 -37.11
CA GLY A 14 -41.69 -3.34 -37.81
C GLY A 14 -40.29 -3.54 -37.26
N GLY A 15 -39.51 -4.44 -37.86
CA GLY A 15 -38.12 -4.66 -37.48
C GLY A 15 -37.25 -3.44 -37.76
N THR A 16 -36.26 -3.20 -36.91
CA THR A 16 -34.95 -2.66 -37.28
C THR A 16 -34.00 -2.79 -36.08
N ALA A 17 -32.84 -3.41 -36.34
CA ALA A 17 -31.59 -3.36 -35.59
C ALA A 17 -31.69 -3.20 -34.06
N GLY A 18 -31.77 -4.32 -33.35
CA GLY A 18 -31.60 -4.35 -31.89
C GLY A 18 -30.19 -3.96 -31.49
N VAL A 19 -30.01 -2.70 -31.09
CA VAL A 19 -28.98 -2.28 -30.13
C VAL A 19 -29.06 -3.26 -28.97
N ARG A 20 -27.92 -3.84 -28.55
CA ARG A 20 -27.84 -4.60 -27.31
C ARG A 20 -27.95 -3.62 -26.15
N GLU A 21 -29.16 -3.17 -25.87
CA GLU A 21 -29.48 -2.45 -24.65
C GLU A 21 -29.31 -3.43 -23.50
N THR A 22 -28.25 -3.24 -22.73
CA THR A 22 -28.14 -3.90 -21.43
C THR A 22 -29.09 -3.14 -20.53
N LEU A 23 -30.31 -3.65 -20.35
CA LEU A 23 -31.19 -3.16 -19.30
C LEU A 23 -30.50 -3.47 -17.96
N ILE A 24 -29.82 -2.46 -17.41
CA ILE A 24 -29.39 -2.50 -16.02
C ILE A 24 -30.63 -2.17 -15.21
N ASP A 25 -31.21 -3.20 -14.63
CA ASP A 25 -32.30 -3.07 -13.67
C ASP A 25 -31.78 -2.30 -12.45
N LEU A 26 -32.16 -1.02 -12.35
CA LEU A 26 -31.88 -0.13 -11.22
C LEU A 26 -33.00 -0.21 -10.17
N SER A 27 -33.61 -1.39 -10.00
CA SER A 27 -34.47 -1.66 -8.86
C SER A 27 -33.73 -1.28 -7.56
N PRO A 28 -34.33 -0.47 -6.66
CA PRO A 28 -33.71 -0.05 -5.40
C PRO A 28 -33.59 -1.19 -4.38
N GLU A 29 -33.83 -2.44 -4.79
CA GLU A 29 -33.71 -3.59 -3.91
C GLU A 29 -32.24 -4.06 -3.86
N PRO A 30 -31.60 -4.09 -2.67
CA PRO A 30 -30.25 -4.57 -2.54
C PRO A 30 -30.14 -6.02 -3.04
N ALA A 31 -29.07 -6.30 -3.79
CA ALA A 31 -28.80 -7.62 -4.34
C ALA A 31 -28.83 -8.69 -3.22
N LYS A 32 -29.84 -9.56 -3.24
CA LYS A 32 -29.95 -10.67 -2.29
C LYS A 32 -28.96 -11.75 -2.68
N ALA A 33 -27.80 -11.77 -2.03
CA ALA A 33 -26.80 -12.81 -2.24
C ALA A 33 -27.40 -14.20 -1.89
N LYS A 34 -27.50 -15.08 -2.89
CA LYS A 34 -27.95 -16.46 -2.69
C LYS A 34 -26.79 -17.31 -2.20
N VAL A 35 -26.47 -17.21 -0.91
CA VAL A 35 -25.42 -18.01 -0.28
C VAL A 35 -26.00 -19.39 0.08
N VAL A 36 -25.59 -20.40 -0.69
CA VAL A 36 -25.87 -21.81 -0.41
C VAL A 36 -24.64 -22.46 0.20
N ARG A 37 -24.82 -23.21 1.29
CA ARG A 37 -23.78 -24.05 1.90
C ARG A 37 -24.24 -25.50 1.80
N GLU A 38 -23.47 -26.33 1.11
CA GLU A 38 -23.79 -27.75 0.89
C GLU A 38 -25.18 -27.98 0.25
N GLY A 39 -25.62 -27.04 -0.60
CA GLY A 39 -26.92 -27.11 -1.28
C GLY A 39 -28.11 -26.57 -0.47
N TYR A 40 -27.92 -26.21 0.80
CA TYR A 40 -28.94 -25.60 1.64
C TYR A 40 -28.81 -24.08 1.68
N GLN A 41 -29.93 -23.38 1.59
CA GLN A 41 -29.96 -21.93 1.71
C GLN A 41 -29.62 -21.53 3.14
N VAL A 42 -28.56 -20.73 3.31
CA VAL A 42 -28.20 -20.22 4.63
C VAL A 42 -29.26 -19.17 5.03
N PRO A 43 -29.95 -19.34 6.18
CA PRO A 43 -30.88 -18.33 6.67
C PRO A 43 -30.14 -17.01 6.90
N ALA A 44 -30.72 -15.91 6.44
CA ALA A 44 -30.20 -14.58 6.77
C ALA A 44 -30.40 -14.32 8.26
N VAL A 45 -29.31 -14.04 8.98
CA VAL A 45 -29.37 -13.66 10.40
C VAL A 45 -29.51 -12.15 10.49
N ALA A 46 -30.57 -11.67 11.14
CA ALA A 46 -30.71 -10.27 11.47
C ALA A 46 -29.71 -9.92 12.59
N LEU A 47 -28.69 -9.12 12.27
CA LEU A 47 -27.73 -8.62 13.25
C LEU A 47 -28.27 -7.33 13.86
N ASP A 48 -28.11 -7.18 15.17
CA ASP A 48 -28.37 -5.93 15.89
C ASP A 48 -27.21 -4.97 15.59
N GLU A 49 -27.46 -3.94 14.78
CA GLU A 49 -26.43 -3.01 14.26
C GLU A 49 -25.59 -2.37 15.36
N LYS A 50 -26.19 -2.06 16.51
CA LYS A 50 -25.49 -1.42 17.64
C LYS A 50 -24.57 -2.40 18.32
N LYS A 51 -25.03 -3.63 18.54
CA LYS A 51 -24.21 -4.68 19.17
C LYS A 51 -23.14 -5.21 18.24
N SER A 52 -23.44 -5.36 16.94
CA SER A 52 -22.46 -5.76 15.95
C SER A 52 -21.41 -4.66 15.74
N GLY A 53 -21.81 -3.39 15.69
CA GLY A 53 -20.88 -2.27 15.62
C GLY A 53 -19.96 -2.24 16.84
N PHE A 54 -20.53 -2.27 18.05
CA PHE A 54 -19.74 -2.34 19.29
C PHE A 54 -18.81 -3.56 19.31
N PHE A 55 -19.30 -4.74 18.89
CA PHE A 55 -18.47 -5.93 18.83
C PHE A 55 -17.30 -5.76 17.87
N LEU A 56 -17.55 -5.28 16.63
CA LEU A 56 -16.53 -5.07 15.62
C LEU A 56 -15.51 -3.99 16.01
N ASP A 57 -15.96 -2.90 16.63
CA ASP A 57 -15.10 -1.80 17.10
C ASP A 57 -14.20 -2.22 18.26
N ASN A 58 -14.63 -3.21 19.06
CA ASN A 58 -13.88 -3.74 20.20
C ASN A 58 -13.15 -5.05 19.89
N LEU A 59 -13.22 -5.56 18.65
CA LEU A 59 -12.33 -6.63 18.24
C LEU A 59 -10.92 -6.09 18.19
N LYS A 60 -9.99 -6.82 18.83
CA LYS A 60 -8.56 -6.60 18.62
C LYS A 60 -8.27 -6.82 17.14
N GLN A 61 -8.17 -5.73 16.37
CA GLN A 61 -7.75 -5.80 14.98
C GLN A 61 -6.38 -6.46 14.95
N VAL A 62 -6.31 -7.66 14.37
CA VAL A 62 -5.04 -8.29 14.03
C VAL A 62 -4.69 -7.72 12.66
N PRO A 63 -3.73 -6.78 12.55
CA PRO A 63 -3.34 -6.28 11.25
C PRO A 63 -2.89 -7.47 10.38
N PRO A 64 -3.28 -7.51 9.09
CA PRO A 64 -2.76 -8.48 8.15
C PRO A 64 -1.23 -8.49 8.26
N ARG A 65 -0.65 -9.68 8.46
CA ARG A 65 0.80 -9.91 8.64
C ARG A 65 1.59 -8.93 7.79
N SER A 66 2.41 -8.11 8.44
CA SER A 66 3.37 -7.23 7.77
C SER A 66 4.09 -8.05 6.71
N GLN A 67 3.96 -7.63 5.45
CA GLN A 67 4.48 -8.42 4.34
C GLN A 67 5.99 -8.58 4.53
N PRO A 68 6.49 -9.80 4.67
CA PRO A 68 7.90 -10.01 4.96
C PRO A 68 8.75 -9.60 3.73
N ARG A 69 9.90 -8.99 3.99
CA ARG A 69 10.86 -8.50 2.98
C ARG A 69 12.15 -9.30 3.09
N VAL A 70 12.85 -9.46 1.97
CA VAL A 70 14.13 -10.17 1.93
C VAL A 70 15.20 -9.29 2.57
N VAL A 71 15.81 -9.78 3.64
CA VAL A 71 16.91 -9.11 4.36
C VAL A 71 18.26 -9.56 3.83
N SER A 72 18.39 -10.86 3.57
CA SER A 72 19.63 -11.46 3.10
C SER A 72 19.33 -12.70 2.26
N GLN A 73 20.28 -13.03 1.39
CA GLN A 73 20.26 -14.22 0.57
C GLN A 73 21.66 -14.84 0.51
N SER A 74 21.71 -16.17 0.49
CA SER A 74 22.96 -16.95 0.41
C SER A 74 23.77 -16.68 -0.87
N VAL A 75 23.11 -16.32 -1.96
CA VAL A 75 23.73 -16.00 -3.25
C VAL A 75 23.61 -14.50 -3.53
N PRO A 76 24.71 -13.78 -3.81
CA PRO A 76 24.66 -12.35 -4.10
C PRO A 76 23.77 -11.99 -5.28
N ALA A 77 23.09 -10.84 -5.21
CA ALA A 77 22.21 -10.37 -6.28
C ALA A 77 22.99 -10.19 -7.59
N GLY A 78 22.38 -10.56 -8.72
CA GLY A 78 23.01 -10.49 -10.05
C GLY A 78 23.92 -11.68 -10.39
N THR A 79 24.11 -12.62 -9.48
CA THR A 79 24.88 -13.84 -9.75
C THR A 79 24.05 -14.85 -10.55
N LYS A 80 24.62 -15.39 -11.64
CA LYS A 80 24.00 -16.49 -12.38
C LYS A 80 24.16 -17.78 -11.59
N VAL A 81 23.05 -18.47 -11.35
CA VAL A 81 23.02 -19.78 -10.69
C VAL A 81 22.63 -20.87 -11.67
N LEU A 82 23.13 -22.08 -11.43
CA LEU A 82 22.73 -23.25 -12.21
C LEU A 82 21.30 -23.67 -11.83
N PRO A 83 20.50 -24.20 -12.77
CA PRO A 83 19.20 -24.78 -12.44
C PRO A 83 19.32 -25.83 -11.34
N GLY A 84 18.45 -25.76 -10.33
CA GLY A 84 18.47 -26.67 -9.17
C GLY A 84 19.36 -26.22 -8.00
N THR A 85 20.04 -25.07 -8.11
CA THR A 85 20.78 -24.49 -6.97
C THR A 85 19.79 -24.01 -5.90
N ALA A 86 19.95 -24.47 -4.66
CA ALA A 86 19.19 -23.96 -3.52
C ALA A 86 19.68 -22.54 -3.15
N VAL A 87 18.73 -21.62 -2.93
CA VAL A 87 19.00 -20.25 -2.47
C VAL A 87 18.22 -20.02 -1.20
N ASP A 88 18.95 -19.90 -0.09
CA ASP A 88 18.35 -19.53 1.19
C ASP A 88 18.04 -18.03 1.22
N LEU A 89 16.81 -17.70 1.64
CA LEU A 89 16.31 -16.34 1.80
C LEU A 89 15.93 -16.10 3.27
N VAL A 90 16.45 -15.04 3.86
CA VAL A 90 16.03 -14.58 5.19
C VAL A 90 14.99 -13.50 5.01
N LEU A 91 13.79 -13.73 5.54
CA LEU A 91 12.66 -12.83 5.42
C LEU A 91 12.31 -12.21 6.79
N ALA A 92 12.12 -10.89 6.83
CA ALA A 92 11.65 -10.20 8.03
C ALA A 92 10.66 -9.07 7.69
N PRO A 93 9.67 -8.80 8.54
CA PRO A 93 8.88 -7.58 8.45
C PRO A 93 9.72 -6.30 8.54
N ALA A 94 9.44 -5.30 7.70
CA ALA A 94 10.12 -3.99 7.77
C ALA A 94 10.04 -3.35 9.16
N SER A 95 8.91 -3.55 9.87
CA SER A 95 8.70 -3.05 11.23
C SER A 95 9.61 -3.67 12.29
N THR A 96 10.35 -4.73 11.96
CA THR A 96 11.26 -5.45 12.88
C THR A 96 12.73 -5.36 12.47
N ILE A 97 13.02 -4.76 11.31
CA ILE A 97 14.39 -4.57 10.83
C ILE A 97 14.93 -3.26 11.44
N PRO A 98 15.90 -3.31 12.38
CA PRO A 98 16.50 -2.11 12.94
C PRO A 98 17.48 -1.50 11.94
N PHE A 99 17.70 -0.18 12.00
CA PHE A 99 18.68 0.44 11.11
C PHE A 99 20.12 0.06 11.44
N ASP A 100 20.44 -0.30 12.70
CA ASP A 100 21.80 -0.66 13.15
C ASP A 100 22.48 -1.79 12.34
N ILE A 101 21.71 -2.60 11.60
CA ILE A 101 22.29 -3.63 10.72
C ILE A 101 22.93 -3.07 9.44
N PHE A 102 22.66 -1.80 9.10
CA PHE A 102 23.17 -1.16 7.89
C PHE A 102 24.37 -0.27 8.22
N GLU A 103 25.34 -0.25 7.30
CA GLU A 103 26.50 0.63 7.43
C GLU A 103 26.17 2.09 7.09
N GLY A 104 26.83 3.03 7.77
CA GLY A 104 26.71 4.46 7.47
C GLY A 104 25.33 5.06 7.77
N VAL A 105 24.66 4.54 8.79
CA VAL A 105 23.34 5.01 9.24
C VAL A 105 23.46 6.28 10.06
N HIS A 106 22.45 7.14 9.94
CA HIS A 106 22.34 8.36 10.72
C HIS A 106 22.11 8.05 12.20
N LYS A 107 22.85 8.70 13.09
CA LYS A 107 22.85 8.43 14.54
C LYS A 107 21.44 8.36 15.16
N SER A 108 20.55 9.27 14.79
CA SER A 108 19.17 9.32 15.29
C SER A 108 18.31 8.10 14.91
N LEU A 109 18.74 7.31 13.93
CA LEU A 109 18.01 6.17 13.39
C LEU A 109 18.53 4.82 13.87
N VAL A 110 19.74 4.74 14.43
CA VAL A 110 20.39 3.47 14.82
C VAL A 110 19.46 2.58 15.67
N GLU A 111 18.80 3.16 16.67
CA GLU A 111 17.88 2.44 17.57
C GLU A 111 16.43 2.36 17.06
N LYS A 112 16.19 2.71 15.78
CA LYS A 112 14.87 2.75 15.15
C LYS A 112 14.74 1.65 14.11
N ASN A 113 13.50 1.39 13.70
CA ASN A 113 13.19 0.40 12.66
C ASN A 113 12.90 1.10 11.34
N LEU A 114 12.98 0.38 10.23
CA LEU A 114 12.81 0.95 8.88
C LEU A 114 11.50 1.75 8.71
N THR A 115 10.43 1.34 9.37
CA THR A 115 9.12 2.00 9.31
C THR A 115 9.10 3.41 9.93
N THR A 116 10.13 3.79 10.70
CA THR A 116 10.23 5.15 11.25
C THR A 116 10.35 6.21 10.15
N LEU A 117 10.87 5.85 8.97
CA LEU A 117 10.95 6.74 7.81
C LEU A 117 9.74 6.67 6.87
N ASP A 118 8.72 5.84 7.15
CA ASP A 118 7.54 5.72 6.29
C ASP A 118 6.88 7.07 5.97
N PRO A 119 6.67 7.99 6.94
CA PRO A 119 6.08 9.29 6.66
C PRO A 119 6.90 10.14 5.67
N VAL A 120 8.23 10.00 5.70
CA VAL A 120 9.15 10.70 4.79
C VAL A 120 9.10 10.07 3.39
N LEU A 121 9.00 8.74 3.33
CA LEU A 121 9.01 7.96 2.08
C LEU A 121 7.64 7.88 1.39
N ASP A 122 6.57 8.25 2.10
CA ASP A 122 5.22 8.44 1.54
C ASP A 122 5.17 9.64 0.58
N ASP A 123 5.97 10.68 0.83
CA ASP A 123 6.13 11.80 -0.10
C ASP A 123 6.76 11.33 -1.43
N ALA A 124 5.96 11.45 -2.50
CA ALA A 124 6.37 11.02 -3.84
C ALA A 124 7.60 11.80 -4.35
N THR A 125 7.74 13.06 -3.97
CA THR A 125 8.85 13.93 -4.39
C THR A 125 10.15 13.46 -3.76
N VAL A 126 10.13 13.22 -2.44
CA VAL A 126 11.29 12.69 -1.70
C VAL A 126 11.70 11.34 -2.26
N ARG A 127 10.73 10.43 -2.47
CA ARG A 127 10.98 9.10 -3.03
C ARG A 127 11.61 9.16 -4.43
N GLN A 128 11.06 9.97 -5.34
CA GLN A 128 11.62 10.12 -6.68
C GLN A 128 13.05 10.68 -6.64
N THR A 129 13.31 11.61 -5.73
CA THR A 129 14.64 12.20 -5.54
C THR A 129 15.64 11.16 -5.04
N LEU A 130 15.27 10.34 -4.05
CA LEU A 130 16.11 9.26 -3.52
C LEU A 130 16.42 8.17 -4.56
N LEU A 131 15.50 7.90 -5.49
CA LEU A 131 15.71 6.93 -6.57
C LEU A 131 16.57 7.49 -7.72
N LYS A 132 16.58 8.80 -7.90
CA LYS A 132 17.29 9.47 -9.00
C LYS A 132 18.81 9.47 -8.82
N TYR A 133 19.29 9.57 -7.58
CA TYR A 133 20.72 9.72 -7.28
C TYR A 133 21.27 8.46 -6.63
N ASN A 134 22.53 8.11 -6.93
CA ASN A 134 23.21 6.94 -6.35
C ASN A 134 23.95 7.25 -5.04
N ALA A 135 24.67 8.38 -4.99
CA ALA A 135 25.36 8.85 -3.79
C ALA A 135 24.82 10.20 -3.31
N ALA A 136 25.01 10.49 -2.02
CA ALA A 136 24.63 11.79 -1.44
C ALA A 136 25.43 12.96 -2.04
N ALA A 137 26.64 12.68 -2.54
CA ALA A 137 27.48 13.65 -3.24
C ALA A 137 26.86 14.11 -4.58
N ASP A 138 26.08 13.25 -5.24
CA ASP A 138 25.49 13.53 -6.56
C ASP A 138 24.20 14.37 -6.47
N VAL A 139 23.66 14.54 -5.27
CA VAL A 139 22.39 15.23 -5.04
C VAL A 139 22.61 16.75 -5.15
N PRO A 140 21.93 17.47 -6.07
CA PRO A 140 22.00 18.92 -6.15
C PRO A 140 21.48 19.61 -4.88
N ALA A 141 21.93 20.83 -4.61
CA ALA A 141 21.56 21.57 -3.40
C ALA A 141 20.04 21.75 -3.24
N THR A 142 19.30 21.92 -4.33
CA THR A 142 17.83 22.00 -4.32
C THR A 142 17.19 20.73 -3.76
N ASP A 143 17.65 19.59 -4.23
CA ASP A 143 17.12 18.27 -3.94
C ASP A 143 17.58 17.82 -2.53
N LYS A 144 18.81 18.19 -2.15
CA LYS A 144 19.30 18.03 -0.76
C LYS A 144 18.37 18.75 0.21
N LYS A 145 17.94 19.97 -0.10
CA LYS A 145 17.04 20.73 0.76
C LYS A 145 15.69 20.02 0.94
N VAL A 146 15.11 19.50 -0.14
CA VAL A 146 13.83 18.75 -0.07
C VAL A 146 13.93 17.56 0.87
N ILE A 147 15.01 16.76 0.73
CA ILE A 147 15.24 15.59 1.59
C ILE A 147 15.48 16.03 3.05
N SER A 148 16.32 17.05 3.26
CA SER A 148 16.62 17.55 4.61
C SER A 148 15.39 18.12 5.32
N ASP A 149 14.55 18.88 4.61
CA ASP A 149 13.31 19.44 5.18
C ASP A 149 12.34 18.30 5.59
N ALA A 150 12.21 17.27 4.74
CA ALA A 150 11.36 16.12 5.04
C ALA A 150 11.86 15.32 6.25
N LEU A 151 13.18 15.11 6.34
CA LEU A 151 13.81 14.43 7.48
C LEU A 151 13.71 15.25 8.77
N ALA A 152 13.86 16.58 8.69
CA ALA A 152 13.64 17.46 9.83
C ALA A 152 12.19 17.39 10.33
N GLY A 153 11.21 17.29 9.41
CA GLY A 153 9.80 17.04 9.75
C GLY A 153 9.57 15.72 10.50
N ALA A 154 10.43 14.72 10.30
CA ALA A 154 10.44 13.46 11.03
C ALA A 154 11.29 13.49 12.33
N GLY A 155 11.81 14.66 12.71
CA GLY A 155 12.63 14.83 13.92
C GLY A 155 14.09 14.40 13.75
N ILE A 156 14.58 14.25 12.51
CA ILE A 156 15.97 13.90 12.21
C ILE A 156 16.74 15.16 11.90
N THR A 157 17.58 15.58 12.85
CA THR A 157 18.43 16.75 12.69
C THR A 157 19.70 16.38 11.95
N ILE A 158 19.92 16.99 10.79
CA ILE A 158 21.13 16.84 10.00
C ILE A 158 22.13 17.90 10.44
N SER A 159 23.30 17.46 10.88
CA SER A 159 24.45 18.32 11.16
C SER A 159 25.70 17.79 10.46
N GLU A 160 26.37 18.66 9.72
CA GLU A 160 27.64 18.37 9.05
C GLU A 160 28.85 18.37 10.01
N ASP A 161 28.62 18.58 11.32
CA ASP A 161 29.67 18.56 12.35
C ASP A 161 30.32 17.18 12.51
N ALA A 162 29.58 16.10 12.19
CA ALA A 162 30.03 14.72 12.30
C ALA A 162 29.49 13.85 11.15
N ALA A 163 30.27 12.84 10.76
CA ALA A 163 29.93 11.96 9.63
C ALA A 163 28.64 11.15 9.86
N ASP A 164 28.32 10.81 11.12
CA ASP A 164 27.14 10.05 11.52
C ASP A 164 25.87 10.90 11.71
N THR A 165 25.99 12.23 11.68
CA THR A 165 24.87 13.18 11.71
C THR A 165 24.71 13.97 10.40
N GLY A 166 25.63 13.79 9.45
CA GLY A 166 25.64 14.52 8.19
C GLY A 166 24.59 14.04 7.19
N PHE A 167 24.41 14.83 6.13
CA PHE A 167 23.46 14.51 5.06
C PHE A 167 23.74 13.15 4.40
N ASP A 168 25.01 12.75 4.29
CA ASP A 168 25.39 11.47 3.68
C ASP A 168 24.80 10.27 4.44
N ALA A 169 24.93 10.25 5.76
CA ALA A 169 24.38 9.20 6.61
C ALA A 169 22.84 9.21 6.57
N ALA A 170 22.24 10.40 6.58
CA ALA A 170 20.79 10.57 6.48
C ALA A 170 20.25 10.05 5.13
N PHE A 171 20.92 10.40 4.03
CA PHE A 171 20.58 9.96 2.68
C PHE A 171 20.71 8.44 2.54
N LYS A 172 21.81 7.84 3.01
CA LYS A 172 22.01 6.38 3.02
C LYS A 172 20.91 5.68 3.82
N SER A 173 20.57 6.20 4.99
CA SER A 173 19.49 5.65 5.83
C SER A 173 18.13 5.68 5.12
N ALA A 174 17.77 6.81 4.52
CA ALA A 174 16.52 6.96 3.77
C ALA A 174 16.46 6.02 2.57
N ARG A 175 17.57 5.84 1.86
CA ARG A 175 17.68 4.87 0.76
C ARG A 175 17.58 3.43 1.20
N ASN A 176 18.23 3.08 2.31
CA ASN A 176 18.14 1.74 2.88
C ASN A 176 16.68 1.43 3.21
N ALA A 177 15.98 2.33 3.91
CA ALA A 177 14.54 2.16 4.18
C ALA A 177 13.69 2.04 2.90
N LEU A 178 14.00 2.84 1.88
CA LEU A 178 13.30 2.79 0.60
C LEU A 178 13.45 1.45 -0.12
N ALA A 179 14.58 0.77 0.00
CA ALA A 179 14.81 -0.52 -0.64
C ALA A 179 13.90 -1.64 -0.11
N PHE A 180 13.30 -1.46 1.06
CA PHE A 180 12.40 -2.44 1.69
C PHE A 180 10.90 -2.09 1.50
N ARG A 181 10.58 -1.07 0.71
CA ARG A 181 9.18 -0.75 0.35
C ARG A 181 8.64 -1.66 -0.75
#